data_AF-A0A3P8L7B1-F1
#
_entry.id   AF-A0A3P8L7B1-F1
#
_cell.length_a   1.000
_cell.length_b   1.000
_cell.length_c   1.000
_cell.angle_alpha   90.00
_cell.angle_beta   90.00
_cell.angle_gamma   90.00
#
_symmetry.space_group_name_H-M   'P 1'
#
loop_
_entity.id
_entity.type
_entity.pdbx_description
1 polymer ?
#
loop_
_entity_poly.entity_id
_entity_poly.type
_entity_poly.pdbx_seq_one_letter_code
_entity_poly.pdbx_strand_id
1 'polypeptide(L)'
;MPKWKKITFLMPTSLFISAPIISASCQSSFWDIGEYEKNVYETRLKELVNNYNDNFDKLAKFMDQNNRSGSYKTHYYEDFEKARKITKFAFDDFILKYSSAINVKDGKKSYKFVVNGIDQSNEFDQYYRDFSSKTNSSNKETFYNNVTYLRKINEEINSIFDDWSNYIRNNSSLLLFGQIFTNNKFAGWPFFYNRSNSEWYQKQFFGDIAKHNENIAKEYITRYFDKDKSNIDYSLIKNPSESDGKHTHAVMNLLNEWISTVISPTDKNNRINKIIKWIEEFKTFIMNKSWEFKKGNILLKFKSQSKFEDIDLFDFINELENNINISKLPYEKDITAKIKQEFYKNRFLKTIDKLVEIANEILFLVRQYES
;
A
#
# COMPACT_ATOMS: atom_id res chain seq x y z
N MET A 1 20.89 18.87 2.65
CA MET A 1 19.90 19.09 1.58
C MET A 1 20.27 18.26 0.37
N PRO A 2 19.59 17.15 0.05
CA PRO A 2 19.88 16.47 -1.19
C PRO A 2 18.94 17.01 -2.27
N LYS A 3 19.50 17.67 -3.28
CA LYS A 3 18.80 18.08 -4.50
C LYS A 3 18.54 16.82 -5.33
N TRP A 4 17.29 16.35 -5.37
CA TRP A 4 16.92 15.21 -6.22
C TRP A 4 16.16 15.67 -7.47
N LYS A 5 16.57 15.06 -8.58
CA LYS A 5 16.33 15.46 -9.96
C LYS A 5 14.84 15.49 -10.28
N LYS A 6 14.40 16.62 -10.87
CA LYS A 6 13.13 16.69 -11.60
C LYS A 6 13.10 15.58 -12.63
N ILE A 7 11.99 14.85 -12.72
CA ILE A 7 11.68 14.03 -13.89
C ILE A 7 11.52 15.00 -15.05
N THR A 8 12.60 15.21 -15.79
CA THR A 8 12.57 15.89 -17.07
C THR A 8 11.85 14.96 -18.02
N PHE A 9 10.77 15.46 -18.62
CA PHE A 9 10.16 14.86 -19.80
C PHE A 9 11.22 14.93 -20.91
N LEU A 10 12.05 13.88 -21.00
CA LEU A 10 12.97 13.74 -22.12
C LEU A 10 12.10 13.37 -23.31
N MET A 11 11.77 14.37 -24.13
CA MET A 11 11.43 14.12 -25.52
C MET A 11 12.55 13.25 -26.09
N PRO A 12 12.25 12.12 -26.72
CA PRO A 12 13.28 11.35 -27.40
C PRO A 12 13.90 12.26 -28.46
N THR A 13 15.18 12.59 -28.26
CA THR A 13 15.99 13.24 -29.28
C THR A 13 15.93 12.36 -30.51
N SER A 14 15.37 12.91 -31.58
CA SER A 14 15.28 12.34 -32.92
C SER A 14 16.58 11.66 -33.33
N LEU A 15 16.58 10.33 -33.33
CA LEU A 15 17.53 9.56 -34.14
C LEU A 15 17.08 9.74 -35.59
N PHE A 16 17.62 10.76 -36.25
CA PHE A 16 17.58 10.86 -37.71
C PHE A 16 18.42 9.70 -38.25
N ILE A 17 17.76 8.60 -38.60
CA ILE A 17 18.36 7.57 -39.46
C ILE A 17 18.39 8.20 -40.85
N SER A 18 19.52 8.80 -41.21
CA SER A 18 19.78 9.28 -42.56
C SER A 18 19.94 8.06 -43.48
N ALA A 19 18.84 7.65 -44.11
CA ALA A 19 18.88 6.65 -45.17
C ALA A 19 19.58 7.24 -46.41
N PRO A 20 20.47 6.48 -47.09
CA PRO A 20 21.10 6.94 -48.31
C PRO A 20 20.05 7.01 -49.43
N ILE A 21 19.90 8.20 -50.01
CA ILE A 21 19.07 8.42 -51.20
C ILE A 21 19.80 7.80 -52.39
N ILE A 22 19.45 6.57 -52.75
CA ILE A 22 19.81 5.99 -54.04
C ILE A 22 18.64 6.27 -54.97
N SER A 23 18.85 7.20 -55.90
CA SER A 23 17.89 7.55 -56.94
C SER A 23 17.94 6.56 -58.11
N ALA A 24 16.75 6.30 -58.66
CA ALA A 24 16.42 5.71 -59.97
C ALA A 24 16.30 4.16 -60.09
N SER A 25 15.07 3.65 -59.92
CA SER A 25 14.18 3.33 -61.06
C SER A 25 12.74 3.15 -60.55
N CYS A 26 11.85 4.00 -61.05
CA CYS A 26 10.62 4.41 -60.36
C CYS A 26 9.41 3.58 -60.81
N GLN A 27 9.05 2.55 -60.04
CA GLN A 27 7.66 2.11 -59.75
C GLN A 27 7.64 0.82 -58.91
N SER A 28 8.63 -0.06 -59.10
CA SER A 28 8.79 -1.28 -58.30
C SER A 28 9.51 -1.03 -56.97
N SER A 29 10.54 -0.19 -56.94
CA SER A 29 11.34 0.03 -55.72
C SER A 29 10.62 0.85 -54.63
N PHE A 30 9.60 1.64 -54.97
CA PHE A 30 8.77 2.33 -53.97
C PHE A 30 7.81 1.38 -53.27
N TRP A 31 7.34 0.35 -53.98
CA TRP A 31 6.53 -0.72 -53.40
C TRP A 31 7.36 -1.50 -52.37
N ASP A 32 8.62 -1.78 -52.70
CA ASP A 32 9.58 -2.44 -51.80
C ASP A 32 9.89 -1.58 -50.56
N ILE A 33 9.99 -0.25 -50.70
CA ILE A 33 10.20 0.67 -49.56
C ILE A 33 8.97 0.71 -48.65
N GLY A 34 7.75 0.82 -49.21
CA GLY A 34 6.52 0.87 -48.42
C GLY A 34 6.22 -0.45 -47.68
N GLU A 35 6.47 -1.59 -48.31
CA GLU A 35 6.44 -2.91 -47.65
C GLU A 35 7.51 -3.02 -46.56
N TYR A 36 8.73 -2.55 -46.84
CA TYR A 36 9.80 -2.56 -45.85
C TYR A 36 9.45 -1.74 -44.61
N GLU A 37 8.96 -0.51 -44.77
CA GLU A 37 8.54 0.35 -43.66
C GLU A 37 7.40 -0.26 -42.83
N LYS A 38 6.41 -0.87 -43.49
CA LYS A 38 5.33 -1.61 -42.80
C LYS A 38 5.85 -2.80 -42.01
N ASN A 39 6.76 -3.58 -42.58
CA ASN A 39 7.38 -4.72 -41.91
C ASN A 39 8.23 -4.29 -40.71
N VAL A 40 8.99 -3.18 -40.82
CA VAL A 40 9.75 -2.59 -39.70
C VAL A 40 8.82 -2.14 -38.59
N TYR A 41 7.76 -1.41 -38.93
CA TYR A 41 6.73 -0.98 -37.97
C TYR A 41 6.09 -2.16 -37.25
N GLU A 42 5.61 -3.17 -37.99
CA GLU A 42 4.93 -4.34 -37.42
C GLU A 42 5.86 -5.15 -36.51
N THR A 43 7.10 -5.35 -36.93
CA THR A 43 8.11 -6.04 -36.14
C THR A 43 8.37 -5.31 -34.82
N ARG A 44 8.56 -3.98 -34.88
CA ARG A 44 8.79 -3.17 -33.67
C ARG A 44 7.58 -3.17 -32.74
N LEU A 45 6.37 -3.05 -33.28
CA LEU A 45 5.14 -3.10 -32.49
C LEU A 45 4.98 -4.46 -31.79
N LYS A 46 5.22 -5.57 -32.49
CA LYS A 46 5.20 -6.93 -31.92
C LYS A 46 6.23 -7.11 -30.81
N GLU A 47 7.45 -6.59 -30.98
CA GLU A 47 8.49 -6.62 -29.95
C GLU A 47 8.03 -5.89 -28.67
N LEU A 48 7.48 -4.68 -28.82
CA LEU A 48 6.97 -3.89 -27.69
C LEU A 48 5.82 -4.60 -26.98
N VAL A 49 4.89 -5.20 -27.72
CA VAL A 49 3.77 -5.97 -27.15
C VAL A 49 4.26 -7.20 -26.39
N ASN A 50 5.23 -7.93 -26.91
CA ASN A 50 5.82 -9.07 -26.20
C ASN A 50 6.50 -8.61 -24.90
N ASN A 51 7.29 -7.53 -24.95
CA ASN A 51 7.91 -6.95 -23.77
C ASN A 51 6.87 -6.47 -22.74
N TYR A 52 5.73 -5.93 -23.20
CA TYR A 52 4.62 -5.54 -22.34
C TYR A 52 4.06 -6.76 -21.60
N ASN A 53 3.69 -7.81 -22.34
CA ASN A 53 3.11 -9.03 -21.79
C ASN A 53 4.05 -9.72 -20.79
N ASP A 54 5.35 -9.80 -21.09
CA ASP A 54 6.35 -10.37 -20.18
C ASP A 54 6.43 -9.61 -18.85
N ASN A 55 6.33 -8.27 -18.87
CA ASN A 55 6.31 -7.48 -17.65
C ASN A 55 4.98 -7.58 -16.91
N PHE A 56 3.87 -7.70 -17.64
CA PHE A 56 2.56 -7.91 -17.03
C PHE A 56 2.52 -9.26 -16.31
N ASP A 57 3.06 -10.31 -16.91
CA ASP A 57 3.19 -11.63 -16.28
C ASP A 57 4.05 -11.60 -15.03
N LYS A 58 5.15 -10.83 -15.01
CA LYS A 58 5.97 -10.62 -13.80
C LYS A 58 5.15 -9.97 -12.69
N LEU A 59 4.39 -8.92 -13.01
CA LEU A 59 3.52 -8.24 -12.05
C LEU A 59 2.41 -9.18 -11.55
N ALA A 60 1.74 -9.89 -12.47
CA ALA A 60 0.68 -10.83 -12.14
C ALA A 60 1.20 -11.96 -11.24
N LYS A 61 2.40 -12.51 -11.50
CA LYS A 61 3.03 -13.54 -10.66
C LYS A 61 3.41 -13.02 -9.28
N PHE A 62 3.86 -11.76 -9.19
CA PHE A 62 4.16 -11.13 -7.91
C PHE A 62 2.89 -10.91 -7.07
N MET A 63 1.77 -10.61 -7.73
CA MET A 63 0.47 -10.41 -7.10
C MET A 63 -0.32 -11.71 -6.86
N ASP A 64 0.23 -12.87 -7.27
CA ASP A 64 -0.42 -14.16 -7.07
C ASP A 64 -0.37 -14.62 -5.63
N GLN A 65 -1.51 -14.75 -4.97
CA GLN A 65 -1.55 -15.27 -3.60
C GLN A 65 -1.07 -16.72 -3.49
N ASN A 66 -1.13 -17.50 -4.57
CA ASN A 66 -0.74 -18.91 -4.59
C ASN A 66 0.76 -19.11 -4.89
N ASN A 67 1.49 -18.04 -5.24
CA ASN A 67 2.92 -18.11 -5.51
C ASN A 67 3.73 -18.06 -4.19
N ARG A 68 4.06 -19.26 -3.68
CA ARG A 68 4.62 -19.47 -2.33
C ARG A 68 5.97 -18.77 -2.06
N SER A 69 6.82 -18.56 -3.08
CA SER A 69 8.19 -18.05 -2.89
C SER A 69 8.44 -16.66 -3.47
N GLY A 70 7.55 -16.17 -4.35
CA GLY A 70 7.77 -14.92 -5.08
C GLY A 70 6.64 -13.90 -4.99
N SER A 71 5.60 -14.16 -4.18
CA SER A 71 4.46 -13.25 -4.05
C SER A 71 4.70 -12.16 -3.01
N TYR A 72 3.89 -11.10 -3.08
CA TYR A 72 3.83 -10.07 -2.04
C TYR A 72 3.51 -10.68 -0.65
N LYS A 73 2.66 -11.71 -0.56
CA LYS A 73 2.29 -12.32 0.73
C LYS A 73 3.51 -12.87 1.45
N THR A 74 4.40 -13.58 0.75
CA THR A 74 5.60 -14.18 1.36
C THR A 74 6.51 -13.14 2.05
N HIS A 75 6.51 -11.88 1.59
CA HIS A 75 7.42 -10.84 2.10
C HIS A 75 6.77 -9.84 3.08
N TYR A 76 5.45 -9.83 3.20
CA TYR A 76 4.69 -8.90 4.05
C TYR A 76 3.84 -9.63 5.10
N TYR A 77 3.25 -10.77 4.76
CA TYR A 77 2.18 -11.40 5.53
C TYR A 77 2.60 -11.83 6.94
N GLU A 78 3.83 -12.33 7.12
CA GLU A 78 4.32 -12.71 8.45
C GLU A 78 4.40 -11.52 9.41
N ASP A 79 4.89 -10.38 8.94
CA ASP A 79 5.00 -9.16 9.74
C ASP A 79 3.64 -8.49 9.95
N PHE A 80 2.75 -8.58 8.97
CA PHE A 80 1.34 -8.23 9.13
C PHE A 80 0.65 -9.04 10.24
N GLU A 81 0.77 -10.37 10.23
CA GLU A 81 0.15 -11.24 11.22
C GLU A 81 0.67 -10.97 12.63
N LYS A 82 1.96 -10.66 12.75
CA LYS A 82 2.58 -10.24 14.02
C LYS A 82 1.99 -8.92 14.53
N ALA A 83 1.90 -7.89 13.67
CA ALA A 83 1.27 -6.62 14.03
C ALA A 83 -0.24 -6.77 14.33
N ARG A 84 -0.91 -7.68 13.63
CA ARG A 84 -2.33 -8.03 13.85
C ARG A 84 -2.56 -8.62 15.24
N LYS A 85 -1.66 -9.49 15.72
CA LYS A 85 -1.76 -10.05 17.09
C LYS A 85 -1.68 -8.95 18.16
N ILE A 86 -0.74 -8.02 18.02
CA ILE A 86 -0.58 -6.89 18.95
C ILE A 86 -1.83 -6.01 18.96
N THR A 87 -2.33 -5.66 17.77
CA THR A 87 -3.53 -4.81 17.64
C THR A 87 -4.80 -5.50 18.09
N LYS A 88 -4.97 -6.81 17.84
CA LYS A 88 -6.09 -7.60 18.35
C LYS A 88 -6.12 -7.59 19.87
N PHE A 89 -5.00 -7.90 20.52
CA PHE A 89 -4.91 -7.91 21.98
C PHE A 89 -5.17 -6.53 22.60
N ALA A 90 -4.46 -5.49 22.11
CA ALA A 90 -4.55 -4.16 22.69
C ALA A 90 -5.87 -3.43 22.35
N PHE A 91 -6.37 -3.57 21.13
CA PHE A 91 -7.56 -2.86 20.68
C PHE A 91 -8.83 -3.68 20.88
N ASP A 92 -8.95 -4.84 20.26
CA ASP A 92 -10.21 -5.57 20.21
C ASP A 92 -10.52 -6.21 21.57
N ASP A 93 -9.53 -6.89 22.17
CA ASP A 93 -9.72 -7.63 23.41
C ASP A 93 -9.73 -6.71 24.66
N PHE A 94 -9.18 -5.50 24.55
CA PHE A 94 -9.12 -4.51 25.64
C PHE A 94 -9.91 -3.22 25.33
N ILE A 95 -9.42 -2.31 24.47
CA ILE A 95 -10.02 -0.99 24.25
C ILE A 95 -11.51 -1.10 23.84
N LEU A 96 -11.82 -1.95 22.87
CA LEU A 96 -13.17 -2.11 22.34
C LEU A 96 -14.10 -2.79 23.36
N LYS A 97 -13.63 -3.89 23.96
CA LYS A 97 -14.35 -4.62 25.01
C LYS A 97 -14.78 -3.70 26.16
N TYR A 98 -13.90 -2.80 26.59
CA TYR A 98 -14.13 -1.90 27.71
C TYR A 98 -14.51 -0.47 27.29
N SER A 99 -14.81 -0.24 26.01
CA SER A 99 -15.08 1.10 25.46
C SER A 99 -16.24 1.83 26.14
N SER A 100 -17.28 1.10 26.56
CA SER A 100 -18.43 1.66 27.29
C SER A 100 -18.07 2.16 28.70
N ALA A 101 -17.06 1.54 29.32
CA ALA A 101 -16.48 1.98 30.58
C ALA A 101 -15.50 3.14 30.39
N ILE A 102 -14.71 3.12 29.30
CA ILE A 102 -13.65 4.10 29.04
C ILE A 102 -14.18 5.43 28.45
N ASN A 103 -15.31 5.42 27.73
CA ASN A 103 -15.85 6.60 27.03
C ASN A 103 -17.21 7.04 27.60
N VAL A 104 -17.26 7.51 28.84
CA VAL A 104 -18.51 8.06 29.41
C VAL A 104 -18.75 9.50 28.92
N LYS A 105 -20.01 9.79 28.54
CA LYS A 105 -20.44 11.08 27.96
C LYS A 105 -20.55 12.22 28.98
N ASP A 106 -20.77 11.92 30.27
CA ASP A 106 -21.30 12.90 31.24
C ASP A 106 -20.35 13.28 32.39
N GLY A 107 -19.04 13.20 32.20
CA GLY A 107 -18.04 13.70 33.16
C GLY A 107 -17.94 12.96 34.51
N LYS A 108 -18.80 11.97 34.77
CA LYS A 108 -18.66 11.05 35.91
C LYS A 108 -17.72 9.91 35.53
N LYS A 109 -16.57 9.81 36.21
CA LYS A 109 -15.66 8.65 36.12
C LYS A 109 -16.47 7.38 36.49
N SER A 110 -16.67 6.48 35.53
CA SER A 110 -17.30 5.15 35.71
C SER A 110 -16.31 4.08 36.17
N TYR A 111 -15.06 4.48 36.39
CA TYR A 111 -13.93 3.61 36.70
C TYR A 111 -13.10 4.20 37.84
N LYS A 112 -12.38 3.32 38.54
CA LYS A 112 -11.44 3.65 39.61
C LYS A 112 -10.17 2.86 39.41
N PHE A 113 -9.02 3.52 39.60
CA PHE A 113 -7.76 2.82 39.77
C PHE A 113 -7.63 2.46 41.25
N VAL A 114 -7.49 1.17 41.53
CA VAL A 114 -7.41 0.66 42.90
C VAL A 114 -6.07 -0.03 43.09
N VAL A 115 -5.28 0.46 44.04
CA VAL A 115 -4.01 -0.13 44.45
C VAL A 115 -4.19 -0.64 45.88
N ASN A 116 -4.06 -1.96 46.08
CA ASN A 116 -4.26 -2.60 47.39
C ASN A 116 -5.60 -2.22 48.07
N GLY A 117 -6.67 -2.07 47.29
CA GLY A 117 -7.99 -1.69 47.81
C GLY A 117 -8.21 -0.18 48.00
N ILE A 118 -7.19 0.65 47.78
CA ILE A 118 -7.27 2.11 47.91
C ILE A 118 -7.48 2.76 46.54
N ASP A 119 -8.42 3.69 46.44
CA ASP A 119 -8.67 4.49 45.24
C ASP A 119 -7.50 5.46 45.00
N GLN A 120 -6.83 5.32 43.85
CA GLN A 120 -5.68 6.09 43.37
C GLN A 120 -5.99 6.77 42.02
N SER A 121 -7.27 7.03 41.74
CA SER A 121 -7.71 7.51 40.42
C SER A 121 -7.17 8.88 40.01
N ASN A 122 -6.63 9.66 40.94
CA ASN A 122 -6.00 10.95 40.63
C ASN A 122 -4.56 10.75 40.16
N GLU A 123 -3.82 9.86 40.81
CA GLU A 123 -2.45 9.49 40.50
C GLU A 123 -2.33 8.81 39.12
N PHE A 124 -3.38 8.08 38.71
CA PHE A 124 -3.45 7.38 37.42
C PHE A 124 -4.26 8.10 36.34
N ASP A 125 -4.65 9.37 36.53
CA ASP A 125 -5.51 10.10 35.58
C ASP A 125 -4.93 10.14 34.16
N GLN A 126 -3.60 10.21 34.02
CA GLN A 126 -2.93 10.20 32.72
C GLN A 126 -3.13 8.86 31.98
N TYR A 127 -2.96 7.72 32.66
CA TYR A 127 -3.12 6.39 32.06
C TYR A 127 -4.57 6.13 31.64
N TYR A 128 -5.54 6.71 32.35
CA TYR A 128 -6.92 6.71 31.86
C TYR A 128 -7.06 7.45 30.53
N ARG A 129 -6.52 8.68 30.45
CA ARG A 129 -6.59 9.48 29.21
C ARG A 129 -5.92 8.76 28.06
N ASP A 130 -4.89 7.98 28.35
CA ASP A 130 -4.19 7.19 27.35
C ASP A 130 -5.10 6.11 26.72
N PHE A 131 -6.09 5.58 27.44
CA PHE A 131 -7.05 4.61 26.89
C PHE A 131 -8.28 5.25 26.21
N SER A 132 -8.51 6.55 26.40
CA SER A 132 -9.70 7.23 25.88
C SER A 132 -9.49 7.82 24.48
N SER A 133 -10.58 7.86 23.72
CA SER A 133 -10.65 8.55 22.43
C SER A 133 -10.74 10.09 22.56
N LYS A 134 -11.09 10.60 23.75
CA LYS A 134 -11.19 12.03 24.02
C LYS A 134 -9.86 12.56 24.52
N THR A 135 -9.00 13.02 23.61
CA THR A 135 -7.81 13.77 23.98
C THR A 135 -8.16 15.24 24.22
N ASN A 136 -7.74 15.80 25.36
CA ASN A 136 -7.60 17.26 25.44
C ASN A 136 -6.53 17.63 24.40
N SER A 137 -6.82 18.66 23.60
CA SER A 137 -6.18 19.01 22.32
C SER A 137 -4.65 19.15 22.27
N SER A 138 -3.93 19.01 23.40
CA SER A 138 -2.48 19.15 23.47
C SER A 138 -1.67 17.85 23.30
N ASN A 139 -2.25 16.65 23.52
CA ASN A 139 -1.50 15.39 23.39
C ASN A 139 -2.15 14.45 22.36
N LYS A 140 -1.66 14.50 21.11
CA LYS A 140 -2.14 13.65 19.99
C LYS A 140 -1.59 12.21 20.05
N GLU A 141 -0.68 11.90 20.95
CA GLU A 141 0.07 10.62 20.97
C GLU A 141 -0.28 9.71 22.15
N THR A 142 -1.56 9.51 22.45
CA THR A 142 -2.01 8.56 23.48
C THR A 142 -1.85 7.10 23.04
N PHE A 143 -1.84 6.17 24.02
CA PHE A 143 -1.88 4.73 23.76
C PHE A 143 -3.02 4.35 22.80
N TYR A 144 -4.24 4.84 23.08
CA TYR A 144 -5.43 4.66 22.25
C TYR A 144 -5.18 5.09 20.82
N ASN A 145 -4.62 6.29 20.59
CA ASN A 145 -4.36 6.78 19.24
C ASN A 145 -3.31 5.93 18.53
N ASN A 146 -2.24 5.52 19.22
CA ASN A 146 -1.18 4.70 18.64
C ASN A 146 -1.71 3.31 18.23
N VAL A 147 -2.46 2.64 19.10
CA VAL A 147 -3.06 1.33 18.83
C VAL A 147 -4.14 1.43 17.75
N THR A 148 -5.02 2.45 17.80
CA THR A 148 -6.06 2.67 16.78
C THR A 148 -5.44 2.89 15.41
N TYR A 149 -4.42 3.75 15.33
CA TYR A 149 -3.70 4.01 14.09
C TYR A 149 -3.07 2.72 13.57
N LEU A 150 -2.34 2.00 14.43
CA LEU A 150 -1.69 0.74 14.09
C LEU A 150 -2.69 -0.30 13.56
N ARG A 151 -3.89 -0.39 14.17
CA ARG A 151 -4.95 -1.28 13.68
C ARG A 151 -5.42 -0.87 12.29
N LYS A 152 -5.83 0.39 12.12
CA LYS A 152 -6.34 0.93 10.86
C LYS A 152 -5.36 0.75 9.70
N ILE A 153 -4.10 1.10 9.90
CA ILE A 153 -3.09 0.97 8.86
C ILE A 153 -2.84 -0.48 8.50
N ASN A 154 -2.80 -1.38 9.49
CA ASN A 154 -2.58 -2.81 9.28
C ASN A 154 -3.75 -3.48 8.54
N GLU A 155 -4.99 -3.12 8.89
CA GLU A 155 -6.21 -3.57 8.21
C GLU A 155 -6.26 -3.06 6.75
N GLU A 156 -6.03 -1.76 6.53
CA GLU A 156 -6.12 -1.15 5.20
C GLU A 156 -5.08 -1.76 4.25
N ILE A 157 -3.82 -1.92 4.67
CA ILE A 157 -2.78 -2.40 3.74
C ILE A 157 -3.04 -3.86 3.34
N ASN A 158 -3.59 -4.69 4.24
CA ASN A 158 -3.97 -6.06 3.91
C ASN A 158 -5.16 -6.08 2.95
N SER A 159 -6.20 -5.28 3.21
CA SER A 159 -7.36 -5.15 2.32
C SER A 159 -6.93 -4.68 0.93
N ILE A 160 -6.08 -3.66 0.85
CA ILE A 160 -5.50 -3.17 -0.40
C ILE A 160 -4.82 -4.32 -1.14
N PHE A 161 -3.87 -4.99 -0.51
CA PHE A 161 -3.14 -6.05 -1.19
C PHE A 161 -4.02 -7.22 -1.66
N ASP A 162 -5.00 -7.63 -0.85
CA ASP A 162 -5.95 -8.68 -1.22
C ASP A 162 -6.83 -8.25 -2.40
N ASP A 163 -7.36 -7.01 -2.40
CA ASP A 163 -8.13 -6.46 -3.52
C ASP A 163 -7.26 -6.35 -4.80
N TRP A 164 -6.02 -5.89 -4.67
CA TRP A 164 -5.10 -5.74 -5.81
C TRP A 164 -4.66 -7.05 -6.42
N SER A 165 -4.49 -8.09 -5.59
CA SER A 165 -4.17 -9.43 -6.09
C SER A 165 -5.21 -9.96 -7.07
N ASN A 166 -6.49 -9.61 -6.84
CA ASN A 166 -7.60 -9.95 -7.73
C ASN A 166 -7.76 -8.93 -8.87
N TYR A 167 -7.69 -7.63 -8.57
CA TYR A 167 -7.95 -6.58 -9.55
C TYR A 167 -6.94 -6.58 -10.70
N ILE A 168 -5.65 -6.76 -10.42
CA ILE A 168 -4.59 -6.72 -11.46
C ILE A 168 -4.84 -7.75 -12.57
N ARG A 169 -5.26 -8.95 -12.19
CA ARG A 169 -5.49 -10.07 -13.12
C ARG A 169 -6.84 -10.06 -13.82
N ASN A 170 -7.81 -9.32 -13.29
CA ASN A 170 -9.18 -9.39 -13.78
C ASN A 170 -9.66 -8.11 -14.47
N ASN A 171 -9.34 -6.92 -13.92
CA ASN A 171 -9.99 -5.67 -14.33
C ASN A 171 -9.05 -4.46 -14.46
N SER A 172 -7.73 -4.62 -14.21
CA SER A 172 -6.83 -3.47 -14.26
C SER A 172 -6.70 -2.85 -15.65
N SER A 173 -6.45 -1.53 -15.70
CA SER A 173 -6.17 -0.85 -16.97
C SER A 173 -4.94 -1.42 -17.67
N LEU A 174 -3.98 -1.97 -16.90
CA LEU A 174 -2.82 -2.68 -17.43
C LEU A 174 -3.22 -3.97 -18.17
N LEU A 175 -4.07 -4.80 -17.56
CA LEU A 175 -4.60 -6.01 -18.21
C LEU A 175 -5.37 -5.66 -19.49
N LEU A 176 -6.29 -4.69 -19.39
CA LEU A 176 -7.16 -4.31 -20.49
C LEU A 176 -6.38 -3.79 -21.70
N PHE A 177 -5.26 -3.08 -21.47
CA PHE A 177 -4.36 -2.66 -22.54
C PHE A 177 -3.70 -3.87 -23.23
N GLY A 178 -3.15 -4.83 -22.47
CA GLY A 178 -2.57 -6.05 -23.04
C GLY A 178 -3.58 -6.89 -23.84
N GLN A 179 -4.83 -6.93 -23.38
CA GLN A 179 -5.91 -7.67 -24.05
C GLN A 179 -6.29 -7.12 -25.43
N ILE A 180 -5.95 -5.86 -25.76
CA ILE A 180 -6.16 -5.32 -27.11
C ILE A 180 -5.50 -6.21 -28.17
N PHE A 181 -4.31 -6.72 -27.87
CA PHE A 181 -3.48 -7.49 -28.82
C PHE A 181 -3.83 -8.97 -28.91
N THR A 182 -4.63 -9.48 -27.96
CA THR A 182 -5.10 -10.88 -27.92
C THR A 182 -6.61 -11.00 -28.21
N ASN A 183 -7.32 -9.88 -28.34
CA ASN A 183 -8.74 -9.87 -28.64
C ASN A 183 -9.03 -10.34 -30.07
N ASN A 184 -9.87 -11.36 -30.23
CA ASN A 184 -10.31 -11.89 -31.53
C ASN A 184 -10.93 -10.82 -32.46
N LYS A 185 -11.52 -9.76 -31.90
CA LYS A 185 -12.00 -8.58 -32.65
C LYS A 185 -10.88 -8.00 -33.53
N PHE A 186 -9.65 -7.98 -33.03
CA PHE A 186 -8.48 -7.40 -33.68
C PHE A 186 -7.52 -8.46 -34.24
N ALA A 187 -8.00 -9.66 -34.54
CA ALA A 187 -7.17 -10.66 -35.24
C ALA A 187 -6.69 -10.12 -36.59
N GLY A 188 -5.37 -10.16 -36.80
CA GLY A 188 -4.68 -9.63 -37.98
C GLY A 188 -4.11 -8.21 -37.81
N TRP A 189 -4.04 -7.66 -36.59
CA TRP A 189 -3.35 -6.39 -36.32
C TRP A 189 -1.87 -6.43 -36.78
N PRO A 190 -1.26 -5.27 -37.09
CA PRO A 190 -1.85 -3.93 -37.06
C PRO A 190 -2.51 -3.50 -38.38
N PHE A 191 -2.37 -4.28 -39.46
CA PHE A 191 -2.79 -3.88 -40.81
C PHE A 191 -4.06 -4.56 -41.33
N PHE A 192 -4.49 -5.67 -40.72
CA PHE A 192 -5.78 -6.33 -41.01
C PHE A 192 -5.96 -6.74 -42.48
N TYR A 193 -4.89 -7.13 -43.17
CA TYR A 193 -4.86 -7.41 -44.62
C TYR A 193 -5.95 -8.36 -45.11
N ASN A 194 -6.41 -9.29 -44.28
CA ASN A 194 -7.42 -10.29 -44.63
C ASN A 194 -8.86 -9.89 -44.22
N ARG A 195 -9.11 -8.61 -43.88
CA ARG A 195 -10.44 -8.11 -43.52
C ARG A 195 -10.99 -7.14 -44.55
N SER A 196 -12.27 -7.27 -44.86
CA SER A 196 -12.99 -6.42 -45.83
C SER A 196 -13.12 -4.93 -45.44
N ASN A 197 -12.76 -4.56 -44.21
CA ASN A 197 -12.80 -3.18 -43.68
C ASN A 197 -11.52 -2.83 -42.91
N SER A 198 -10.35 -3.19 -43.46
CA SER A 198 -9.04 -3.08 -42.78
C SER A 198 -8.78 -1.70 -42.17
N GLU A 199 -9.05 -0.61 -42.90
CA GLU A 199 -8.89 0.77 -42.42
C GLU A 199 -9.75 1.08 -41.18
N TRP A 200 -11.02 0.65 -41.19
CA TRP A 200 -11.90 0.85 -40.03
C TRP A 200 -11.40 0.06 -38.81
N TYR A 201 -10.98 -1.19 -39.00
CA TYR A 201 -10.40 -1.99 -37.92
C TYR A 201 -9.11 -1.38 -37.38
N GLN A 202 -8.26 -0.85 -38.25
CA GLN A 202 -7.03 -0.17 -37.87
C GLN A 202 -7.31 1.08 -37.04
N LYS A 203 -8.23 1.93 -37.49
CA LYS A 203 -8.66 3.11 -36.74
C LYS A 203 -9.23 2.76 -35.36
N GLN A 204 -10.04 1.70 -35.27
CA GLN A 204 -10.58 1.23 -33.98
C GLN A 204 -9.48 0.67 -33.07
N PHE A 205 -8.55 -0.11 -33.61
CA PHE A 205 -7.43 -0.68 -32.87
C PHE A 205 -6.52 0.43 -32.28
N PHE A 206 -6.14 1.41 -33.09
CA PHE A 206 -5.35 2.56 -32.64
C PHE A 206 -6.11 3.43 -31.64
N GLY A 207 -7.41 3.64 -31.85
CA GLY A 207 -8.28 4.33 -30.90
C GLY A 207 -8.36 3.63 -29.54
N ASP A 208 -8.47 2.29 -29.52
CA ASP A 208 -8.49 1.51 -28.28
C ASP A 208 -7.12 1.57 -27.57
N ILE A 209 -5.99 1.53 -28.29
CA ILE A 209 -4.65 1.72 -27.71
C ILE A 209 -4.56 3.07 -26.98
N ALA A 210 -4.97 4.16 -27.64
CA ALA A 210 -4.94 5.50 -27.04
C ALA A 210 -5.83 5.59 -25.80
N LYS A 211 -7.07 5.10 -25.88
CA LYS A 211 -8.04 5.11 -24.77
C LYS A 211 -7.52 4.33 -23.56
N HIS A 212 -6.99 3.13 -23.77
CA HIS A 212 -6.50 2.31 -22.66
C HIS A 212 -5.20 2.86 -22.07
N ASN A 213 -4.32 3.47 -22.87
CA ASN A 213 -3.14 4.17 -22.37
C ASN A 213 -3.53 5.35 -21.43
N GLU A 214 -4.53 6.15 -21.78
CA GLU A 214 -5.04 7.21 -20.89
C GLU A 214 -5.60 6.65 -19.58
N ASN A 215 -6.30 5.51 -19.64
CA ASN A 215 -6.82 4.85 -18.44
C ASN A 215 -5.69 4.36 -17.53
N ILE A 216 -4.61 3.81 -18.10
CA ILE A 216 -3.39 3.46 -17.34
C ILE A 216 -2.84 4.70 -16.61
N ALA A 217 -2.73 5.85 -17.29
CA ALA A 217 -2.21 7.07 -16.67
C ALA A 217 -3.08 7.56 -15.50
N LYS A 218 -4.41 7.52 -15.65
CA LYS A 218 -5.37 7.87 -14.57
C LYS A 218 -5.29 6.90 -13.40
N GLU A 219 -5.20 5.60 -13.70
CA GLU A 219 -5.10 4.54 -12.72
C GLU A 219 -3.78 4.64 -11.94
N TYR A 220 -2.66 4.96 -12.60
CA TYR A 220 -1.35 5.00 -11.97
C TYR A 220 -1.29 5.89 -10.71
N ILE A 221 -1.73 7.15 -10.84
CA ILE A 221 -1.64 8.13 -9.76
C ILE A 221 -2.62 7.80 -8.63
N THR A 222 -3.81 7.33 -8.99
CA THR A 222 -4.87 7.08 -8.00
C THR A 222 -4.67 5.79 -7.22
N ARG A 223 -4.01 4.80 -7.83
CA ARG A 223 -4.04 3.42 -7.34
C ARG A 223 -2.66 2.82 -7.08
N TYR A 224 -1.65 3.09 -7.91
CA TYR A 224 -0.34 2.44 -7.78
C TYR A 224 0.65 3.26 -6.97
N PHE A 225 0.84 4.53 -7.34
CA PHE A 225 1.76 5.42 -6.65
C PHE A 225 1.43 6.89 -6.90
N ASP A 226 1.27 7.63 -5.81
CA ASP A 226 1.10 9.08 -5.81
C ASP A 226 2.37 9.73 -5.25
N LYS A 227 3.22 10.26 -6.13
CA LYS A 227 4.50 10.86 -5.74
C LYS A 227 4.33 12.13 -4.87
N ASP A 228 3.19 12.80 -4.97
CA ASP A 228 2.95 14.09 -4.35
C ASP A 228 2.33 13.93 -2.95
N LYS A 229 1.87 12.73 -2.60
CA LYS A 229 1.36 12.39 -1.26
C LYS A 229 2.44 11.75 -0.39
N SER A 230 2.77 12.46 0.69
CA SER A 230 3.53 11.93 1.82
C SER A 230 2.71 12.07 3.10
N ASN A 231 2.71 11.03 3.94
CA ASN A 231 1.84 10.84 5.12
C ASN A 231 0.36 10.66 4.76
N ILE A 232 -0.21 9.53 5.17
CA ILE A 232 -1.59 9.16 4.91
C ILE A 232 -2.50 9.72 6.00
N ASP A 233 -3.67 10.26 5.63
CA ASP A 233 -4.68 10.69 6.59
C ASP A 233 -5.60 9.52 6.98
N TYR A 234 -5.29 8.93 8.13
CA TYR A 234 -6.03 7.80 8.69
C TYR A 234 -7.42 8.14 9.22
N SER A 235 -7.79 9.43 9.28
CA SER A 235 -9.17 9.83 9.54
C SER A 235 -10.07 9.57 8.33
N LEU A 236 -9.50 9.53 7.12
CA LEU A 236 -10.21 9.28 5.86
C LEU A 236 -10.25 7.80 5.48
N ILE A 237 -9.49 6.94 6.17
CA ILE A 237 -9.60 5.49 6.03
C ILE A 237 -10.92 5.06 6.69
N LYS A 238 -11.92 4.79 5.84
CA LYS A 238 -13.19 4.19 6.25
C LYS A 238 -12.93 2.74 6.68
N ASN A 239 -13.76 2.22 7.59
CA ASN A 239 -13.78 0.77 7.82
C ASN A 239 -13.95 0.08 6.46
N PRO A 240 -13.11 -0.92 6.12
CA PRO A 240 -13.16 -1.56 4.82
C PRO A 240 -14.56 -2.16 4.63
N SER A 241 -15.38 -1.50 3.83
CA SER A 241 -16.67 -2.00 3.38
C SER A 241 -16.55 -2.23 1.87
N GLU A 242 -16.41 -3.52 1.58
CA GLU A 242 -16.66 -4.27 0.35
C GLU A 242 -16.33 -3.68 -1.03
N SER A 243 -15.40 -4.38 -1.70
CA SER A 243 -15.44 -4.86 -3.10
C SER A 243 -15.28 -3.89 -4.27
N ASP A 244 -15.38 -2.58 -4.06
CA ASP A 244 -15.32 -1.62 -5.18
C ASP A 244 -13.88 -1.26 -5.62
N GLY A 245 -12.85 -1.78 -4.93
CA GLY A 245 -11.44 -1.41 -5.15
C GLY A 245 -11.19 0.10 -4.99
N LYS A 246 -12.09 0.83 -4.30
CA LYS A 246 -11.99 2.28 -4.04
C LYS A 246 -11.21 2.51 -2.76
N HIS A 247 -9.90 2.34 -2.83
CA HIS A 247 -9.02 2.74 -1.75
C HIS A 247 -8.77 4.24 -1.82
N THR A 248 -8.67 4.87 -0.65
CA THR A 248 -8.37 6.31 -0.54
C THR A 248 -6.90 6.62 -0.85
N HIS A 249 -6.04 5.61 -0.87
CA HIS A 249 -4.59 5.75 -1.02
C HIS A 249 -4.01 4.72 -2.01
N ALA A 250 -2.95 5.13 -2.70
CA ALA A 250 -2.20 4.25 -3.58
C ALA A 250 -1.37 3.22 -2.79
N VAL A 251 -1.22 2.01 -3.35
CA VAL A 251 -0.61 0.85 -2.66
C VAL A 251 0.77 1.17 -2.10
N MET A 252 1.65 1.75 -2.93
CA MET A 252 3.03 2.00 -2.53
C MET A 252 3.14 3.06 -1.43
N ASN A 253 2.28 4.08 -1.43
CA ASN A 253 2.25 5.08 -0.37
C ASN A 253 1.85 4.43 0.97
N LEU A 254 0.82 3.57 0.95
CA LEU A 254 0.35 2.91 2.17
C LEU A 254 1.34 1.87 2.69
N LEU A 255 1.97 1.12 1.79
CA LEU A 255 3.03 0.19 2.18
C LEU A 255 4.20 0.93 2.85
N ASN A 256 4.63 2.06 2.29
CA ASN A 256 5.73 2.84 2.87
C ASN A 256 5.37 3.35 4.27
N GLU A 257 4.14 3.85 4.45
CA GLU A 257 3.64 4.28 5.76
C GLU A 257 3.52 3.11 6.75
N TRP A 258 3.10 1.94 6.27
CA TRP A 258 3.02 0.73 7.11
C TRP A 258 4.40 0.26 7.55
N ILE A 259 5.39 0.25 6.65
CA ILE A 259 6.79 -0.07 6.98
C ILE A 259 7.34 0.95 8.00
N SER A 260 7.06 2.24 7.81
CA SER A 260 7.42 3.30 8.76
C SER A 260 6.80 3.07 10.16
N THR A 261 5.51 2.71 10.20
CA THR A 261 4.72 2.52 11.42
C THR A 261 5.11 1.25 12.19
N VAL A 262 5.38 0.15 11.48
CA VAL A 262 5.51 -1.19 12.07
C VAL A 262 6.96 -1.66 12.13
N ILE A 263 7.77 -1.34 11.14
CA ILE A 263 9.07 -1.98 10.90
C ILE A 263 10.26 -1.06 11.19
N SER A 264 10.17 0.23 10.94
CA SER A 264 11.33 1.14 10.97
C SER A 264 11.64 1.68 12.38
N PRO A 265 12.70 1.23 13.09
CA PRO A 265 13.00 1.67 14.45
C PRO A 265 13.17 3.19 14.59
N THR A 266 13.89 3.79 13.64
CA THR A 266 14.27 5.20 13.72
C THR A 266 13.17 6.15 13.28
N ASP A 267 12.04 5.62 12.80
CA ASP A 267 10.94 6.45 12.35
C ASP A 267 10.15 6.97 13.55
N LYS A 268 10.02 8.30 13.63
CA LYS A 268 9.22 8.99 14.66
C LYS A 268 7.74 8.59 14.64
N ASN A 269 7.26 8.02 13.55
CA ASN A 269 5.88 7.56 13.40
C ASN A 269 5.69 6.09 13.80
N ASN A 270 6.77 5.36 14.15
CA ASN A 270 6.68 3.96 14.54
C ASN A 270 5.78 3.78 15.77
N ARG A 271 4.61 3.16 15.57
CA ARG A 271 3.59 3.02 16.61
C ARG A 271 3.91 1.89 17.57
N ILE A 272 4.62 0.86 17.12
CA ILE A 272 5.11 -0.22 17.99
C ILE A 272 6.07 0.36 19.03
N ASN A 273 7.03 1.20 18.61
CA ASN A 273 7.97 1.85 19.53
C ASN A 273 7.27 2.79 20.51
N LYS A 274 6.23 3.51 20.06
CA LYS A 274 5.42 4.35 20.97
C LYS A 274 4.66 3.52 22.01
N ILE A 275 4.17 2.34 21.64
CA ILE A 275 3.52 1.41 22.58
C ILE A 275 4.56 0.84 23.57
N ILE A 276 5.74 0.44 23.10
CA ILE A 276 6.85 -0.02 23.97
C ILE A 276 7.24 1.07 24.97
N LYS A 277 7.46 2.30 24.49
CA LYS A 277 7.78 3.45 25.34
C LYS A 277 6.71 3.70 26.40
N TRP A 278 5.43 3.60 26.03
CA TRP A 278 4.33 3.73 26.98
C TRP A 278 4.34 2.64 28.06
N ILE A 279 4.67 1.39 27.70
CA ILE A 279 4.86 0.27 28.64
C ILE A 279 5.99 0.58 29.62
N GLU A 280 7.15 1.04 29.12
CA GLU A 280 8.31 1.40 29.93
C GLU A 280 8.00 2.56 30.89
N GLU A 281 7.29 3.58 30.41
CA GLU A 281 6.86 4.73 31.22
C GLU A 281 5.90 4.29 32.33
N PHE A 282 4.95 3.40 32.04
CA PHE A 282 4.08 2.81 33.06
C PHE A 282 4.88 2.04 34.12
N LYS A 283 5.76 1.12 33.70
CA LYS A 283 6.56 0.31 34.64
C LYS A 283 7.47 1.18 35.51
N THR A 284 8.09 2.19 34.90
CA THR A 284 8.92 3.18 35.62
C THR A 284 8.10 3.99 36.62
N PHE A 285 6.91 4.44 36.24
CA PHE A 285 6.00 5.15 37.16
C PHE A 285 5.69 4.29 38.39
N ILE A 286 5.38 3.01 38.21
CA ILE A 286 5.12 2.07 39.31
C ILE A 286 6.37 1.85 40.16
N MET A 287 7.53 1.64 39.54
CA MET A 287 8.79 1.43 40.25
C MET A 287 9.24 2.62 41.11
N ASN A 288 8.95 3.84 40.67
CA ASN A 288 9.28 5.07 41.36
C ASN A 288 8.30 5.42 42.50
N LYS A 289 7.19 4.70 42.61
CA LYS A 289 6.23 4.81 43.71
C LYS A 289 6.57 3.81 44.84
N SER A 290 5.88 3.94 45.99
CA SER A 290 6.18 3.20 47.22
C SER A 290 6.14 1.67 47.03
N TRP A 291 6.68 0.93 48.00
CA TRP A 291 6.67 -0.55 48.01
C TRP A 291 5.26 -1.15 47.88
N GLU A 292 4.22 -0.40 48.21
CA GLU A 292 2.81 -0.77 48.09
C GLU A 292 2.39 -0.95 46.62
N PHE A 293 2.94 -0.15 45.70
CA PHE A 293 2.73 -0.30 44.25
C PHE A 293 3.52 -1.48 43.66
N LYS A 294 4.62 -1.88 44.31
CA LYS A 294 5.48 -2.99 43.87
C LYS A 294 4.97 -4.37 44.31
N LYS A 295 4.12 -4.42 45.34
CA LYS A 295 3.57 -5.67 45.93
C LYS A 295 2.14 -6.01 45.48
N GLY A 296 1.42 -5.13 44.79
CA GLY A 296 -0.04 -5.12 44.83
C GLY A 296 -0.75 -4.98 43.49
N ASN A 297 -1.78 -5.81 43.29
CA ASN A 297 -2.76 -5.77 42.19
C ASN A 297 -3.19 -4.33 41.86
N ILE A 298 -2.71 -3.80 40.74
CA ILE A 298 -3.15 -2.50 40.21
C ILE A 298 -4.38 -2.80 39.38
N LEU A 299 -5.55 -2.64 40.00
CA LEU A 299 -6.82 -2.96 39.37
C LEU A 299 -7.42 -1.72 38.73
N LEU A 300 -7.66 -1.79 37.43
CA LEU A 300 -8.62 -0.91 36.77
C LEU A 300 -10.01 -1.50 37.00
N LYS A 301 -10.78 -0.86 37.89
CA LYS A 301 -12.16 -1.25 38.17
C LYS A 301 -13.12 -0.40 37.38
N PHE A 302 -14.08 -0.99 36.69
CA PHE A 302 -15.12 -0.25 35.99
C PHE A 302 -16.49 -0.90 36.18
N LYS A 303 -17.52 -0.07 36.11
CA LYS A 303 -18.90 -0.53 36.12
C LYS A 303 -19.38 -0.74 34.67
N SER A 304 -19.45 -2.00 34.25
CA SER A 304 -19.98 -2.42 32.94
C SER A 304 -21.33 -3.09 33.13
N GLN A 305 -22.37 -2.61 32.45
CA GLN A 305 -23.69 -3.26 32.39
C GLN A 305 -24.18 -3.82 33.75
N SER A 306 -24.08 -3.03 34.82
CA SER A 306 -24.45 -3.36 36.22
C SER A 306 -23.54 -4.32 37.01
N LYS A 307 -22.43 -4.81 36.46
CA LYS A 307 -21.36 -5.54 37.18
C LYS A 307 -20.09 -4.71 37.32
N PHE A 308 -19.34 -4.95 38.39
CA PHE A 308 -17.97 -4.47 38.50
C PHE A 308 -17.06 -5.49 37.82
N GLU A 309 -16.24 -4.99 36.90
CA GLU A 309 -15.17 -5.74 36.27
C GLU A 309 -13.85 -5.12 36.71
N ASP A 310 -12.91 -5.98 37.08
CA ASP A 310 -11.57 -5.61 37.53
C ASP A 310 -10.58 -6.15 36.49
N ILE A 311 -9.71 -5.28 35.98
CA ILE A 311 -8.57 -5.69 35.15
C ILE A 311 -7.30 -5.45 35.94
N ASP A 312 -6.46 -6.48 36.05
CA ASP A 312 -5.09 -6.30 36.48
C ASP A 312 -4.28 -5.64 35.35
N LEU A 313 -3.93 -4.37 35.56
CA LEU A 313 -3.19 -3.59 34.57
C LEU A 313 -1.75 -4.08 34.42
N PHE A 314 -1.17 -4.66 35.47
CA PHE A 314 0.18 -5.21 35.40
C PHE A 314 0.19 -6.46 34.54
N ASP A 315 -0.82 -7.34 34.70
CA ASP A 315 -0.99 -8.51 33.84
C ASP A 315 -1.24 -8.10 32.38
N PHE A 316 -2.14 -7.15 32.13
CA PHE A 316 -2.38 -6.63 30.77
C PHE A 316 -1.10 -6.11 30.12
N ILE A 317 -0.31 -5.32 30.86
CA ILE A 317 0.92 -4.71 30.34
C ILE A 317 2.01 -5.75 30.08
N ASN A 318 2.17 -6.72 30.97
CA ASN A 318 3.13 -7.82 30.78
C ASN A 318 2.73 -8.71 29.61
N GLU A 319 1.43 -8.98 29.43
CA GLU A 319 0.95 -9.77 28.30
C GLU A 319 1.09 -9.01 26.97
N LEU A 320 0.83 -7.69 26.96
CA LEU A 320 1.08 -6.85 25.79
C LEU A 320 2.57 -6.83 25.42
N GLU A 321 3.45 -6.60 26.40
CA GLU A 321 4.90 -6.63 26.20
C GLU A 321 5.38 -7.99 25.70
N ASN A 322 4.85 -9.08 26.25
CA ASN A 322 5.16 -10.43 25.81
C ASN A 322 4.70 -10.67 24.36
N ASN A 323 3.50 -10.21 23.98
CA ASN A 323 3.03 -10.26 22.60
C ASN A 323 3.95 -9.50 21.64
N ILE A 324 4.45 -8.33 22.05
CA ILE A 324 5.42 -7.54 21.27
C ILE A 324 6.76 -8.29 21.15
N ASN A 325 7.30 -8.81 22.25
CA ASN A 325 8.59 -9.51 22.26
C ASN A 325 8.55 -10.82 21.46
N ILE A 326 7.48 -11.62 21.61
CA ILE A 326 7.28 -12.86 20.85
C ILE A 326 7.07 -12.58 19.36
N SER A 327 6.49 -11.41 19.02
CA SER A 327 6.26 -11.05 17.63
C SER A 327 7.56 -11.06 16.82
N LYS A 328 8.71 -10.78 17.43
CA LYS A 328 10.00 -10.63 16.73
C LYS A 328 9.85 -9.80 15.45
N LEU A 329 9.01 -8.77 15.51
CA LEU A 329 8.92 -7.79 14.44
C LEU A 329 10.32 -7.17 14.29
N PRO A 330 10.81 -6.93 13.07
CA PRO A 330 12.16 -6.41 12.85
C PRO A 330 12.35 -4.95 13.26
N TYR A 331 11.56 -4.44 14.21
CA TYR A 331 11.62 -3.07 14.75
C TYR A 331 12.99 -2.73 15.35
N GLU A 332 13.91 -3.67 15.47
CA GLU A 332 15.27 -3.47 15.96
C GLU A 332 16.29 -3.12 14.85
N LYS A 333 15.95 -3.26 13.55
CA LYS A 333 16.93 -3.07 12.45
C LYS A 333 16.39 -2.26 11.26
N ASP A 334 16.82 -1.00 11.16
CA ASP A 334 16.56 -0.09 10.03
C ASP A 334 16.88 -0.68 8.64
N ILE A 335 17.90 -1.54 8.57
CA ILE A 335 18.32 -2.20 7.32
C ILE A 335 17.17 -3.05 6.76
N THR A 336 16.40 -3.71 7.62
CA THR A 336 15.27 -4.56 7.19
C THR A 336 14.14 -3.75 6.55
N ALA A 337 13.85 -2.55 7.08
CA ALA A 337 12.84 -1.65 6.53
C ALA A 337 13.20 -1.26 5.08
N LYS A 338 14.44 -0.82 4.86
CA LYS A 338 14.95 -0.41 3.55
C LYS A 338 14.96 -1.57 2.54
N ILE A 339 15.40 -2.76 2.96
CA ILE A 339 15.41 -3.96 2.11
C ILE A 339 13.99 -4.28 1.63
N LYS A 340 13.00 -4.25 2.54
CA LYS A 340 11.59 -4.50 2.17
C LYS A 340 11.06 -3.43 1.22
N GLN A 341 11.25 -2.14 1.52
CA GLN A 341 10.82 -1.05 0.64
C GLN A 341 11.40 -1.21 -0.78
N GLU A 342 12.70 -1.48 -0.89
CA GLU A 342 13.34 -1.68 -2.19
C GLU A 342 12.86 -2.96 -2.89
N PHE A 343 12.60 -4.05 -2.15
CA PHE A 343 12.00 -5.26 -2.72
C PHE A 343 10.65 -4.98 -3.40
N TYR A 344 9.72 -4.32 -2.70
CA TYR A 344 8.41 -3.97 -3.25
C TYR A 344 8.52 -2.95 -4.39
N LYS A 345 9.35 -1.93 -4.23
CA LYS A 345 9.62 -0.95 -5.28
C LYS A 345 10.13 -1.63 -6.56
N ASN A 346 11.01 -2.62 -6.44
CA ASN A 346 11.57 -3.32 -7.60
C ASN A 346 10.58 -4.30 -8.26
N ARG A 347 9.76 -5.01 -7.47
CA ARG A 347 8.86 -6.06 -7.97
C ARG A 347 7.47 -5.57 -8.37
N PHE A 348 7.04 -4.44 -7.81
CA PHE A 348 5.72 -3.85 -8.06
C PHE A 348 5.87 -2.54 -8.84
N LEU A 349 6.40 -1.50 -8.20
CA LEU A 349 6.40 -0.14 -8.77
C LEU A 349 7.20 -0.05 -10.07
N LYS A 350 8.46 -0.50 -10.07
CA LYS A 350 9.30 -0.47 -11.28
C LYS A 350 8.74 -1.33 -12.41
N THR A 351 8.06 -2.42 -12.10
CA THR A 351 7.41 -3.26 -13.12
C THR A 351 6.23 -2.52 -13.74
N ILE A 352 5.43 -1.82 -12.94
CA ILE A 352 4.35 -0.95 -13.42
C ILE A 352 4.92 0.22 -14.22
N ASP A 353 5.98 0.88 -13.74
CA ASP A 353 6.66 1.97 -14.46
C ASP A 353 7.10 1.51 -15.86
N LYS A 354 7.67 0.30 -15.95
CA LYS A 354 8.09 -0.27 -17.23
C LYS A 354 6.91 -0.58 -18.15
N LEU A 355 5.80 -1.06 -17.60
CA LEU A 355 4.56 -1.27 -18.37
C LEU A 355 4.02 0.05 -18.93
N VAL A 356 3.99 1.11 -18.11
CA VAL A 356 3.57 2.45 -18.53
C VAL A 356 4.49 3.00 -19.63
N GLU A 357 5.80 2.86 -19.47
CA GLU A 357 6.80 3.24 -20.46
C GLU A 357 6.55 2.54 -21.80
N ILE A 358 6.42 1.21 -21.81
CA ILE A 358 6.18 0.43 -23.02
C ILE A 358 4.83 0.80 -23.66
N ALA A 359 3.77 1.00 -22.86
CA ALA A 359 2.48 1.42 -23.39
C ALA A 359 2.54 2.79 -24.08
N ASN A 360 3.35 3.72 -23.54
CA ASN A 360 3.60 5.01 -24.17
C ASN A 360 4.44 4.89 -25.44
N GLU A 361 5.43 4.01 -25.47
CA GLU A 361 6.20 3.70 -26.69
C GLU A 361 5.31 3.14 -27.80
N ILE A 362 4.39 2.22 -27.46
CA ILE A 362 3.40 1.67 -28.39
C ILE A 362 2.51 2.79 -28.94
N LEU A 363 1.95 3.65 -28.07
CA LEU A 363 1.11 4.78 -28.49
C LEU A 363 1.87 5.74 -29.40
N PHE A 364 3.13 6.03 -29.09
CA PHE A 364 3.98 6.88 -29.91
C PHE A 364 4.22 6.28 -31.29
N LEU A 365 4.58 4.99 -31.35
CA LEU A 365 4.80 4.28 -32.61
C LEU A 365 3.54 4.28 -33.48
N VAL A 366 2.36 4.05 -32.88
CA VAL A 366 1.07 4.12 -33.58
C VAL A 366 0.84 5.51 -34.17
N ARG A 367 1.02 6.57 -33.37
CA ARG A 367 0.82 7.95 -33.83
C ARG A 367 1.79 8.33 -34.94
N GLN A 368 3.04 7.86 -34.89
CA GLN A 368 4.02 8.09 -35.96
C GLN A 368 3.60 7.47 -37.28
N TYR A 369 2.93 6.31 -37.25
CA TYR A 369 2.40 5.68 -38.44
C TYR A 369 1.14 6.37 -38.99
N GLU A 370 0.33 7.00 -38.13
CA GLU A 370 -0.85 7.78 -38.53
C GLU A 370 -0.52 9.18 -39.07
N SER A 371 0.70 9.68 -38.81
CA SER A 371 1.20 11.01 -39.20
C SER A 371 1.82 10.99 -40.59
#